data_AF-A0A528V2T0-F1
#
_entry.id   AF-A0A528V2T0-F1
#
_cell.length_a   1.000
_cell.length_b   1.000
_cell.length_c   1.000
_cell.angle_alpha   90.00
_cell.angle_beta   90.00
_cell.angle_gamma   90.00
#
_symmetry.space_group_name_H-M   'P 1'
#
loop_
_entity.id
_entity.type
_entity.pdbx_description
1 polymer ?
#
loop_
_entity_poly.entity_id
_entity_poly.type
_entity_poly.pdbx_seq_one_letter_code
_entity_poly.pdbx_strand_id
1 'polypeptide(L)' 'GDLFPQWQASASAANAISVRNFSAGLMRDVDLDIRTGEVLGIGGLVGQGQEDLLLGLYGAIPARTASATVNGASGLPSGV' A
#
# COMPACT_ATOMS: atom_id res chain seq x y z
N GLY A 1 -32.47 -12.53 -1.96
CA GLY A 1 -31.73 -11.87 -3.05
C GLY A 1 -30.29 -11.77 -2.63
N ASP A 2 -29.65 -12.93 -2.56
CA ASP A 2 -28.44 -13.28 -1.85
C ASP A 2 -27.40 -13.72 -2.88
N LEU A 3 -27.36 -12.96 -3.99
CA LEU A 3 -26.57 -13.26 -5.20
C LEU A 3 -25.06 -13.25 -4.95
N PHE A 4 -24.61 -12.64 -3.84
CA PHE A 4 -23.21 -12.59 -3.47
C PHE A 4 -23.02 -13.02 -2.02
N PRO A 5 -21.92 -13.74 -1.72
CA PRO A 5 -21.56 -14.06 -0.35
C PRO A 5 -21.38 -12.77 0.45
N GLN A 6 -21.84 -12.80 1.70
CA GLN A 6 -21.58 -11.73 2.66
C GLN A 6 -20.07 -11.64 2.87
N TRP A 7 -19.48 -10.47 2.66
CA TRP A 7 -18.05 -10.27 2.85
C TRP A 7 -17.69 -10.53 4.32
N GLN A 8 -16.81 -11.50 4.55
CA GLN A 8 -16.21 -11.74 5.86
C GLN A 8 -14.78 -11.22 5.84
N ALA A 9 -14.54 -10.10 6.52
CA ALA A 9 -13.19 -9.57 6.67
C ALA A 9 -12.32 -10.61 7.37
N SER A 10 -11.23 -11.02 6.72
CA SER A 10 -10.27 -12.01 7.23
C SER A 10 -8.91 -11.38 7.51
N ALA A 11 -8.89 -10.08 7.88
CA ALA A 11 -7.65 -9.38 8.15
C ALA A 11 -6.92 -10.00 9.35
N SER A 12 -5.71 -10.53 9.11
CA SER A 12 -4.83 -11.06 10.15
C SER A 12 -4.10 -9.93 10.88
N ALA A 13 -3.53 -10.18 12.07
CA ALA A 13 -2.65 -9.23 12.74
C ALA A 13 -1.32 -8.99 11.98
N ALA A 14 -0.95 -9.87 11.06
CA ALA A 14 0.29 -9.75 10.29
C ALA A 14 0.18 -8.70 9.17
N ASN A 15 1.10 -7.74 9.16
CA ASN A 15 1.22 -6.75 8.09
C ASN A 15 1.74 -7.41 6.80
N ALA A 16 0.98 -7.29 5.72
CA ALA A 16 1.40 -7.64 4.37
C ALA A 16 2.28 -6.53 3.78
N ILE A 17 1.96 -5.26 4.04
CA ILE A 17 2.77 -4.11 3.62
C ILE A 17 2.99 -3.22 4.83
N SER A 18 4.22 -2.77 5.03
CA SER A 18 4.58 -1.79 6.03
C SER A 18 5.62 -0.86 5.42
N VAL A 19 5.36 0.44 5.40
CA VAL A 19 6.32 1.45 4.94
C VAL A 19 6.40 2.59 5.96
N ARG A 20 7.60 3.15 6.11
CA ARG A 20 7.84 4.31 6.97
C ARG A 20 8.50 5.43 6.19
N ASN A 21 8.00 6.65 6.36
CA ASN A 21 8.46 7.85 5.68
C ASN A 21 8.56 7.63 4.15
N PHE A 22 7.49 7.08 3.58
CA PHE A 22 7.41 6.75 2.17
C PHE A 22 7.07 8.00 1.34
N SER A 23 7.80 8.21 0.24
CA SER A 23 7.48 9.25 -0.73
C SER A 23 7.66 8.72 -2.15
N ALA A 24 6.71 9.05 -3.02
CA ALA A 24 6.74 8.78 -4.46
C ALA A 24 5.91 9.86 -5.16
N GLY A 25 6.41 10.41 -6.28
CA GLY A 25 5.72 11.51 -6.97
C GLY A 25 5.33 12.67 -6.03
N LEU A 26 4.03 12.93 -5.93
CA LEU A 26 3.40 13.94 -5.07
C LEU A 26 3.21 13.49 -3.62
N MET A 27 3.26 12.19 -3.33
CA MET A 27 3.15 11.66 -1.97
C MET A 27 4.41 11.93 -1.16
N ARG A 28 4.23 12.42 0.06
CA ARG A 28 5.31 12.84 0.96
C ARG A 28 5.13 12.20 2.34
N ASP A 29 6.22 11.63 2.83
CA ASP A 29 6.42 11.21 4.21
C ASP A 29 5.25 10.37 4.79
N VAL A 30 4.76 9.41 4.00
CA VAL A 30 3.64 8.52 4.35
C VAL A 30 4.11 7.36 5.22
N ASP A 31 3.46 7.16 6.36
CA ASP A 31 3.52 5.92 7.12
C ASP A 31 2.26 5.11 6.87
N LEU A 32 2.41 3.85 6.45
CA LEU A 32 1.29 2.99 6.10
C LEU A 32 1.57 1.54 6.50
N ASP A 33 0.57 0.92 7.13
CA ASP A 33 0.51 -0.52 7.41
C ASP A 33 -0.77 -1.09 6.80
N ILE A 34 -0.63 -2.21 6.07
CA ILE A 34 -1.75 -2.94 5.48
C ILE A 34 -1.64 -4.39 5.95
N ARG A 35 -2.71 -4.88 6.57
CA ARG A 35 -2.77 -6.24 7.09
C ARG A 35 -3.06 -7.25 5.99
N THR A 36 -2.60 -8.48 6.21
CA THR A 36 -2.92 -9.61 5.31
C THR A 36 -4.43 -9.81 5.27
N GLY A 37 -5.04 -9.70 4.09
CA GLY A 37 -6.49 -9.84 3.89
C GLY A 37 -7.29 -8.54 4.10
N GLU A 38 -6.63 -7.42 4.40
CA GLU A 38 -7.28 -6.10 4.46
C GLU A 38 -7.54 -5.55 3.05
N VAL A 39 -8.71 -4.92 2.88
CA VAL A 39 -9.05 -4.16 1.67
C VAL A 39 -8.93 -2.68 2.00
N LEU A 40 -7.87 -2.03 1.51
CA LEU A 40 -7.62 -0.61 1.71
C LEU A 40 -8.17 0.20 0.53
N GLY A 41 -9.07 1.15 0.82
CA GLY A 41 -9.47 2.19 -0.13
C GLY A 41 -8.67 3.46 0.07
N ILE A 42 -8.17 4.06 -1.01
CA ILE A 42 -7.42 5.33 -0.98
C ILE A 42 -8.24 6.37 -1.76
N GLY A 43 -8.67 7.42 -1.06
CA GLY A 43 -9.51 8.49 -1.63
C GLY A 43 -8.79 9.83 -1.75
N GLY A 44 -9.37 10.73 -2.53
CA GLY A 44 -9.00 12.14 -2.61
C GLY A 44 -9.35 12.74 -3.98
N LEU A 45 -8.95 14.00 -4.20
CA LEU A 45 -9.18 14.68 -5.48
C LEU A 45 -8.14 14.28 -6.53
N VAL A 46 -8.49 14.47 -7.81
CA VAL A 46 -7.57 14.27 -8.93
C VAL A 46 -6.31 15.11 -8.72
N GLY A 47 -5.15 14.50 -8.94
CA GLY A 47 -3.85 15.16 -8.80
C GLY A 47 -3.33 15.27 -7.36
N GLN A 48 -3.87 14.50 -6.41
CA GLN A 48 -3.36 14.46 -5.03
C GLN A 48 -2.47 13.26 -4.71
N GLY A 49 -2.04 12.50 -5.72
CA GLY A 49 -0.98 11.49 -5.57
C GLY A 49 -1.44 10.09 -5.16
N GLN A 50 -2.74 9.77 -5.21
CA GLN A 50 -3.22 8.40 -4.93
C GLN A 50 -2.59 7.39 -5.90
N GLU A 51 -2.47 7.78 -7.17
CA GLU A 51 -1.77 7.02 -8.20
C GLU A 51 -0.29 6.85 -7.85
N ASP A 52 0.40 7.93 -7.45
CA ASP A 52 1.83 7.89 -7.09
C ASP A 52 2.10 6.96 -5.89
N LEU A 53 1.21 6.92 -4.90
CA LEU A 53 1.32 6.00 -3.76
C LEU A 53 1.33 4.55 -4.24
N LEU A 54 0.38 4.19 -5.10
CA LEU A 54 0.23 2.83 -5.61
C LEU A 54 1.37 2.45 -6.55
N LEU A 55 1.72 3.33 -7.50
CA LEU A 55 2.81 3.10 -8.44
C LEU A 55 4.17 3.00 -7.74
N GLY A 56 4.41 3.83 -6.71
CA GLY A 56 5.65 3.79 -5.96
C GLY A 56 5.76 2.55 -5.06
N LEU A 57 4.67 2.11 -4.42
CA LEU A 57 4.63 0.87 -3.65
C LEU A 57 4.84 -0.36 -4.55
N TYR A 58 4.34 -0.32 -5.78
CA TYR A 58 4.55 -1.36 -6.78
C TYR A 58 5.97 -1.34 -7.37
N GLY A 59 6.72 -0.24 -7.24
CA GLY A 59 8.06 -0.08 -7.81
C GLY A 59 8.07 0.36 -9.28
N ALA A 60 6.95 0.83 -9.84
CA ALA A 60 6.88 1.34 -11.21
C ALA A 60 7.45 2.76 -11.36
N ILE A 61 7.50 3.53 -10.28
CA ILE A 61 8.13 4.85 -10.26
C ILE A 61 9.13 4.93 -9.10
N PRO A 62 10.13 5.83 -9.17
CA PRO A 62 11.06 6.03 -8.07
C PRO A 62 10.34 6.38 -6.77
N ALA A 63 10.69 5.64 -5.72
CA ALA A 63 10.19 5.86 -4.38
C ALA A 63 11.34 5.85 -3.38
N ARG A 64 11.14 6.56 -2.28
CA ARG A 64 12.06 6.61 -1.14
C ARG A 64 11.31 6.28 0.14
N THR A 65 11.97 5.59 1.04
CA THR A 65 11.38 5.18 2.32
C THR A 65 12.50 4.98 3.34
N ALA A 66 12.21 5.23 4.62
CA ALA A 66 13.13 4.93 5.71
C ALA A 66 13.21 3.43 5.99
N SER A 67 12.07 2.75 5.92
CA SER A 67 11.99 1.29 6.02
C SER A 67 10.75 0.77 5.31
N ALA A 68 10.87 -0.41 4.71
CA ALA A 68 9.76 -1.09 4.08
C ALA A 68 9.83 -2.59 4.32
N THR A 69 8.66 -3.22 4.40
CA THR A 69 8.47 -4.66 4.39
C THR A 69 7.28 -5.00 3.50
N VAL A 70 7.44 -5.93 2.57
CA VAL A 70 6.38 -6.42 1.68
C VAL A 70 6.35 -7.95 1.76
N ASN A 71 5.25 -8.51 2.24
CA ASN A 71 5.02 -9.94 2.46
C ASN A 71 6.19 -10.62 3.20
N GLY A 72 6.73 -9.94 4.22
CA GLY A 72 7.86 -10.41 5.01
C GLY A 72 9.24 -10.16 4.40
N ALA A 73 9.35 -9.74 3.13
CA ALA A 73 10.60 -9.32 2.53
C ALA A 73 10.92 -7.86 2.86
N SER A 74 12.16 -7.58 3.26
CA SER A 74 12.60 -6.20 3.55
C SER A 74 12.88 -5.43 2.26
N GLY A 75 12.48 -4.15 2.25
CA GLY A 75 12.63 -3.23 1.12
C GLY A 75 11.35 -3.06 0.30
N LEU A 76 11.41 -2.11 -0.63
CA LEU A 76 10.39 -1.98 -1.68
C LEU A 76 10.66 -3.02 -2.77
N PRO A 77 9.63 -3.40 -3.55
CA PRO A 77 9.84 -4.21 -4.73
C PRO A 77 10.83 -3.51 -5.67
N SER A 78 11.91 -4.18 -6.06
CA SER A 78 12.74 -3.75 -7.18
C SER A 78 11.95 -4.02 -8.45
N GLY A 79 11.61 -2.97 -9.21
CA GLY A 79 10.79 -3.07 -10.43
C GLY A 79 11.30 -4.12 -11.44
N VAL A 80 10.38 -4.56 -12.30
CA VAL A 80 10.67 -5.35 -13.51
C VAL A 80 11.33 -4.51 -14.60
#